data_AF-A0A970HB51-F1
#
_entry.id   AF-A0A970HB51-F1
#
_cell.length_a   1.000
_cell.length_b   1.000
_cell.length_c   1.000
_cell.angle_alpha   90.00
_cell.angle_beta   90.00
_cell.angle_gamma   90.00
#
_symmetry.space_group_name_H-M   'P 1'
#
loop_
_entity.id
_entity.type
_entity.pdbx_description
1 polymer ?
#
loop_
_entity_poly.entity_id
_entity_poly.type
_entity_poly.pdbx_seq_one_letter_code
_entity_poly.pdbx_strand_id
1 'polypeptide(L)'
;MEKVLMKGNEAVCAAAIQAGCRFFFGYPITPQNEIPEYMSRELPKVGGVFLQAESEVAAINMVYGAAGAGARVMTSSSSPGIALKQEGISYCAG
;
A
#
# COMPACT_ATOMS: atom_id res chain seq x y z
N MET A 1 16.51 13.01 -17.05
CA MET A 1 16.16 11.74 -16.39
C MET A 1 16.16 10.66 -17.46
N GLU A 2 16.85 9.54 -17.22
CA GLU A 2 16.93 8.45 -18.18
C GLU A 2 15.57 7.74 -18.29
N LYS A 3 15.20 7.29 -19.48
CA LYS A 3 13.92 6.58 -19.69
C LYS A 3 14.09 5.15 -19.20
N VAL A 4 13.26 4.75 -18.24
CA VAL A 4 13.23 3.39 -17.70
C VAL A 4 11.96 2.70 -18.18
N LEU A 5 12.11 1.49 -18.73
CA LEU A 5 10.97 0.62 -19.00
C LEU A 5 10.56 -0.05 -17.69
N MET A 6 9.34 0.17 -17.24
CA MET A 6 8.85 -0.29 -15.93
C MET A 6 7.38 -0.72 -16.03
N LYS A 7 6.99 -1.73 -15.25
CA LYS A 7 5.57 -2.12 -15.12
C LYS A 7 4.78 -1.04 -14.40
N GLY A 8 3.50 -0.87 -14.74
CA GLY A 8 2.65 0.14 -14.08
C GLY A 8 2.55 -0.03 -12.56
N ASN A 9 2.44 -1.28 -12.08
CA ASN A 9 2.41 -1.61 -10.65
C ASN A 9 3.69 -1.19 -9.92
N GLU A 10 4.86 -1.38 -10.54
CA GLU A 10 6.14 -0.97 -9.95
C GLU A 10 6.27 0.56 -9.97
N ALA A 11 5.80 1.21 -11.04
CA ALA A 11 5.86 2.66 -11.20
C ALA A 11 5.06 3.39 -10.11
N VAL A 12 3.86 2.93 -9.77
CA VAL A 12 3.07 3.53 -8.68
C VAL A 12 3.75 3.33 -7.32
N CYS A 13 4.38 2.19 -7.07
CA CYS A 13 5.11 1.94 -5.83
C CYS A 13 6.35 2.83 -5.71
N ALA A 14 7.15 2.91 -6.78
CA ALA A 14 8.32 3.77 -6.83
C ALA A 14 7.95 5.24 -6.59
N ALA A 15 6.89 5.71 -7.23
CA ALA A 15 6.37 7.07 -7.04
C ALA A 15 5.90 7.30 -5.59
N ALA A 16 5.20 6.34 -4.98
CA ALA A 16 4.76 6.45 -3.59
C ALA A 16 5.95 6.53 -2.62
N ILE A 17 6.97 5.70 -2.80
CA ILE A 17 8.20 5.73 -1.99
C ILE A 17 8.94 7.07 -2.15
N GLN A 18 9.08 7.56 -3.39
CA GLN A 18 9.68 8.87 -3.68
C GLN A 18 8.89 10.01 -3.04
N ALA A 19 7.56 9.91 -3.01
CA ALA A 19 6.69 10.84 -2.31
C ALA A 19 6.77 10.72 -0.78
N GLY A 20 7.63 9.87 -0.21
CA GLY A 20 7.79 9.76 1.24
C GLY A 20 6.86 8.74 1.90
N CYS A 21 6.18 7.87 1.16
CA CYS A 21 5.46 6.74 1.74
C CYS A 21 6.45 5.79 2.42
N ARG A 22 6.20 5.45 3.70
CA ARG A 22 7.07 4.57 4.50
C ARG A 22 6.36 3.36 5.05
N PHE A 23 5.06 3.22 4.83
CA PHE A 23 4.29 2.09 5.35
C PHE A 23 3.38 1.55 4.26
N PHE A 24 3.39 0.23 4.10
CA PHE A 24 2.43 -0.48 3.26
C PHE A 24 1.79 -1.62 4.05
N PHE A 25 0.46 -1.64 4.06
CA PHE A 25 -0.33 -2.69 4.69
C PHE A 25 -1.30 -3.28 3.66
N GLY A 26 -1.26 -4.59 3.43
CA GLY A 26 -2.09 -5.19 2.37
C GLY A 26 -2.29 -6.69 2.54
N TYR A 27 -3.30 -7.20 1.83
CA TYR A 27 -3.61 -8.62 1.71
C TYR A 27 -3.48 -9.03 0.23
N PRO A 28 -2.84 -10.17 -0.09
CA PRO A 28 -2.60 -10.56 -1.47
C PRO A 28 -3.90 -10.89 -2.22
N ILE A 29 -4.11 -10.25 -3.37
CA ILE A 29 -5.21 -10.55 -4.29
C ILE A 29 -4.77 -10.32 -5.75
N THR A 30 -5.07 -11.26 -6.65
CA THR A 30 -4.73 -11.14 -8.07
C THR A 30 -5.66 -10.10 -8.74
N PRO A 31 -5.18 -9.23 -9.65
CA PRO A 31 -3.82 -9.07 -10.20
C PRO A 31 -2.92 -8.07 -9.45
N GLN A 32 -3.29 -7.65 -8.24
CA GLN A 32 -2.57 -6.63 -7.48
C GLN A 32 -1.23 -7.11 -6.89
N ASN A 33 -0.97 -8.42 -6.84
CA ASN A 33 0.16 -9.05 -6.13
C ASN A 33 1.57 -8.49 -6.43
N GLU A 34 1.81 -7.89 -7.60
CA GLU A 34 3.12 -7.27 -7.91
C GLU A 34 3.42 -6.04 -7.03
N ILE A 35 2.39 -5.34 -6.54
CA ILE A 35 2.53 -4.19 -5.64
C ILE A 35 3.10 -4.61 -4.27
N PRO A 36 2.49 -5.55 -3.52
CA PRO A 36 3.02 -5.99 -2.23
C PRO A 36 4.39 -6.66 -2.40
N GLU A 37 4.62 -7.40 -3.49
CA GLU A 37 5.94 -7.94 -3.82
C GLU A 37 6.98 -6.81 -3.92
N TYR A 38 6.74 -5.79 -4.75
CA TYR A 38 7.63 -4.65 -4.91
C TYR A 38 7.85 -3.90 -3.58
N MET A 39 6.77 -3.61 -2.85
CA MET A 39 6.82 -2.86 -1.60
C MET A 39 7.57 -3.62 -0.49
N SER A 40 7.38 -4.93 -0.40
CA SER A 40 8.11 -5.78 0.54
C SER A 40 9.63 -5.73 0.33
N ARG A 41 10.05 -5.57 -0.93
CA ARG A 41 11.46 -5.49 -1.32
C ARG A 41 12.03 -4.09 -1.13
N GLU A 42 11.30 -3.04 -1.49
CA GLU A 42 11.84 -1.68 -1.56
C GLU A 42 11.66 -0.85 -0.29
N LEU A 43 10.58 -1.02 0.47
CA LEU A 43 10.34 -0.20 1.67
C LEU A 43 11.43 -0.35 2.74
N PRO A 44 11.94 -1.57 3.07
CA PRO A 44 12.99 -1.71 4.08
C PRO A 44 14.27 -0.92 3.73
N LYS A 45 14.56 -0.75 2.44
CA LYS A 45 15.75 -0.02 1.97
C LYS A 45 15.68 1.49 2.25
N VAL A 46 14.49 2.03 2.48
CA VAL A 46 14.25 3.45 2.78
C VAL A 46 13.76 3.67 4.22
N GLY A 47 13.99 2.70 5.10
CA GLY A 47 13.55 2.74 6.50
C GLY A 47 12.03 2.63 6.68
N GLY A 48 11.32 2.12 5.67
CA GLY A 48 9.90 1.84 5.73
C GLY A 48 9.58 0.43 6.19
N VAL A 49 8.29 0.18 6.44
CA VAL A 49 7.77 -1.12 6.87
C VAL A 49 6.73 -1.62 5.87
N PHE A 50 6.92 -2.85 5.42
CA PHE A 50 5.90 -3.64 4.76
C PHE A 50 5.32 -4.64 5.77
N LEU A 51 3.99 -4.73 5.85
CA LEU A 51 3.32 -5.76 6.62
C LEU A 51 2.17 -6.36 5.80
N GLN A 52 2.20 -7.68 5.65
CA GLN A 52 1.09 -8.43 5.09
C GLN A 52 0.04 -8.61 6.18
N ALA A 53 -1.13 -8.00 5.98
CA ALA A 53 -2.26 -8.14 6.87
C ALA A 53 -2.94 -9.50 6.67
N GLU A 54 -3.77 -9.89 7.62
CA GLU A 54 -4.59 -11.11 7.58
C GLU A 54 -5.82 -10.98 6.68
N SER A 55 -6.28 -9.76 6.40
CA SER A 55 -7.43 -9.47 5.55
C SER A 55 -7.39 -8.04 5.01
N GLU A 56 -8.23 -7.75 4.02
CA GLU A 56 -8.39 -6.39 3.51
C GLU A 56 -8.97 -5.42 4.54
N VAL A 57 -9.87 -5.90 5.40
CA VAL A 57 -10.45 -5.15 6.53
C VAL A 57 -9.36 -4.74 7.51
N ALA A 58 -8.48 -5.67 7.88
CA ALA A 58 -7.36 -5.38 8.75
C ALA A 58 -6.39 -4.38 8.10
N ALA A 59 -6.03 -4.59 6.83
CA ALA A 59 -5.13 -3.71 6.11
C ALA A 59 -5.63 -2.25 6.04
N ILE A 60 -6.93 -1.99 5.81
CA ILE A 60 -7.42 -0.60 5.76
C ILE A 60 -7.47 0.04 7.15
N ASN A 61 -7.77 -0.72 8.20
CA ASN A 61 -7.75 -0.21 9.56
C ASN A 61 -6.32 0.09 10.05
N MET A 62 -5.33 -0.70 9.62
CA MET A 62 -3.91 -0.38 9.83
C MET A 62 -3.50 0.91 9.11
N VAL A 63 -3.98 1.12 7.87
CA VAL A 63 -3.77 2.39 7.13
C VAL A 63 -4.37 3.56 7.90
N TYR A 64 -5.62 3.44 8.34
CA TYR A 64 -6.32 4.46 9.12
C TYR A 64 -5.52 4.84 10.39
N GLY A 65 -5.10 3.85 11.17
CA GLY A 65 -4.31 4.07 12.39
C GLY A 65 -2.96 4.73 12.11
N ALA A 66 -2.21 4.25 11.11
CA ALA A 66 -0.90 4.82 10.78
C ALA A 66 -1.02 6.25 10.22
N ALA A 67 -2.01 6.51 9.37
CA ALA A 67 -2.28 7.86 8.86
C ALA A 67 -2.68 8.80 10.00
N GLY A 68 -3.54 8.36 10.93
CA GLY A 68 -3.92 9.11 12.13
C GLY A 68 -2.75 9.40 13.07
N ALA A 69 -1.71 8.55 13.07
CA ALA A 69 -0.46 8.78 13.79
C ALA A 69 0.54 9.68 13.04
N GLY A 70 0.17 10.24 11.89
CA GLY A 70 0.98 11.17 11.10
C GLY A 70 1.90 10.51 10.07
N ALA A 71 1.79 9.20 9.85
CA ALA A 71 2.61 8.51 8.87
C ALA A 71 2.03 8.60 7.45
N ARG A 72 2.90 8.74 6.43
CA ARG A 72 2.50 8.54 5.03
C ARG A 72 2.49 7.05 4.71
N VAL A 73 1.28 6.52 4.53
CA VAL A 73 0.99 5.09 4.42
C VAL A 73 0.07 4.83 3.22
N MET A 74 0.12 3.63 2.66
CA MET A 74 -0.82 3.19 1.63
C MET A 74 -1.20 1.71 1.75
N THR A 75 -2.24 1.33 1.03
CA THR A 75 -2.63 -0.06 0.76
C THR A 75 -2.93 -0.22 -0.73
N SER A 76 -3.07 -1.44 -1.20
CA SER A 76 -3.63 -1.73 -2.52
C SER A 76 -4.47 -3.01 -2.44
N SER A 77 -5.41 -3.16 -3.37
CA SER A 77 -6.28 -4.33 -3.47
C SER A 77 -6.94 -4.39 -4.86
N SER A 78 -7.84 -5.33 -5.06
CA SER A 78 -8.63 -5.51 -6.29
C SER A 78 -10.07 -5.87 -5.95
N SER A 79 -11.03 -5.41 -6.75
CA SER A 79 -12.46 -5.73 -6.73
C SER A 79 -13.03 -6.20 -5.36
N PRO A 80 -13.09 -7.51 -4.99
CA PRO A 80 -13.66 -7.92 -3.70
C PRO A 80 -12.97 -7.27 -2.50
N GLY A 81 -11.66 -7.15 -2.56
CA GLY A 81 -10.89 -6.55 -1.48
C GLY A 81 -11.08 -5.04 -1.36
N ILE A 82 -11.45 -4.33 -2.44
CA ILE A 82 -11.89 -2.93 -2.34
C ILE A 82 -13.26 -2.85 -1.68
N ALA A 83 -14.19 -3.76 -2.00
CA ALA A 83 -15.50 -3.81 -1.35
C ALA A 83 -15.38 -4.03 0.16
N LEU A 84 -14.47 -4.91 0.61
CA LEU A 84 -14.19 -5.15 2.02
C LEU A 84 -13.55 -3.94 2.74
N LYS A 85 -12.90 -3.03 2.01
CA LYS A 85 -12.25 -1.85 2.58
C LYS A 85 -13.18 -0.65 2.75
N GLN A 86 -14.41 -0.70 2.22
CA GLN A 86 -15.27 0.48 2.09
C GLN A 86 -15.54 1.19 3.43
N GLU A 87 -15.79 0.43 4.51
CA GLU A 87 -15.99 1.02 5.84
C GLU A 87 -14.75 1.82 6.29
N GLY A 88 -13.56 1.22 6.20
CA GLY A 88 -12.31 1.89 6.56
C GLY A 88 -11.96 3.08 5.66
N ILE A 89 -12.29 3.01 4.36
CA ILE A 89 -12.14 4.15 3.43
C ILE A 89 -13.03 5.31 3.88
N SER A 90 -14.27 5.02 4.30
CA SER A 90 -15.18 6.03 4.85
C SER A 90 -14.58 6.71 6.08
N TYR A 91 -14.01 5.96 7.04
CA TYR A 91 -13.36 6.53 8.22
C TYR A 91 -12.11 7.37 7.89
N CYS A 92 -11.37 7.02 6.83
CA CYS A 92 -10.22 7.82 6.39
C CYS A 92 -10.60 9.18 5.79
N ALA A 93 -11.85 9.37 5.37
CA ALA A 93 -12.29 10.63 4.75
C ALA A 93 -12.61 11.74 5.76
N GLY A 94 -12.87 11.39 7.04
CA GLY A 94 -13.29 12.30 8.09
C GLY A 94 -14.78 12.20 8.40
#